data_AF-A0A178KPH3-F1
#
_entry.id   AF-A0A178KPH3-F1
#
_cell.length_a   1.000
_cell.length_b   1.000
_cell.length_c   1.000
_cell.angle_alpha   90.00
_cell.angle_beta   90.00
_cell.angle_gamma   90.00
#
_symmetry.space_group_name_H-M   'P 1'
#
loop_
_entity.id
_entity.type
_entity.pdbx_description
1 polymer ?
#
loop_
_entity_poly.entity_id
_entity_poly.type
_entity_poly.pdbx_seq_one_letter_code
_entity_poly.pdbx_strand_id
1 'polypeptide(L)'
;MNANGAIKWANGVSEEMHISASGSTLTFASPDSFGRSGGIAIFSRIDSARNGDCEHYYSEAALKTRMQICKSGEVTLIKEGKVINVGALARWVY
;
A
#
# COMPACT_ATOMS: atom_id res chain seq x y z
N MET A 1 14.25 -7.11 6.77
CA MET A 1 14.01 -5.81 6.10
C MET A 1 13.56 -4.84 7.17
N ASN A 2 14.21 -3.69 7.31
CA ASN A 2 13.71 -2.65 8.21
C ASN A 2 12.60 -1.87 7.49
N ALA A 3 11.44 -1.73 8.13
CA ALA A 3 10.36 -0.90 7.62
C ALA A 3 10.76 0.58 7.71
N ASN A 4 10.38 1.36 6.70
CA ASN A 4 10.57 2.82 6.68
C ASN A 4 9.25 3.58 6.52
N GLY A 5 8.12 2.85 6.58
CA GLY A 5 6.79 3.40 6.60
C GLY A 5 5.83 2.37 7.20
N ALA A 6 4.64 2.82 7.57
CA ALA A 6 3.55 1.94 7.92
C ALA A 6 2.24 2.49 7.35
N ILE A 7 1.27 1.61 7.11
CA ILE A 7 -0.12 1.99 6.84
C ILE A 7 -0.91 1.64 8.09
N LYS A 8 -1.60 2.63 8.64
CA LYS A 8 -2.60 2.41 9.68
C LYS A 8 -3.96 2.30 9.02
N TRP A 9 -4.50 1.10 8.98
CA TRP A 9 -5.80 0.81 8.39
C TRP A 9 -6.94 1.19 9.36
N ALA A 10 -8.10 1.50 8.80
CA ALA A 10 -9.29 1.88 9.58
C ALA A 10 -9.84 0.72 10.44
N ASN A 11 -9.51 -0.53 10.08
CA ASN A 11 -9.81 -1.72 10.88
C ASN A 11 -8.95 -1.84 12.16
N GLY A 12 -8.03 -0.90 12.41
CA GLY A 12 -7.15 -0.87 13.58
C GLY A 12 -5.83 -1.61 13.39
N VAL A 13 -5.61 -2.28 12.25
CA VAL A 13 -4.36 -2.95 11.93
C VAL A 13 -3.35 -1.94 11.41
N SER A 14 -2.12 -2.01 11.92
CA SER A 14 -0.98 -1.28 11.34
C SER A 14 -0.09 -2.26 10.61
N GLU A 15 0.25 -1.92 9.37
CA GLU A 15 1.14 -2.75 8.56
C GLU A 15 2.38 -2.00 8.19
N GLU A 16 3.49 -2.57 8.63
CA GLU A 16 4.81 -2.08 8.31
C GLU A 16 5.14 -2.38 6.85
N MET A 17 5.77 -1.40 6.21
CA MET A 17 6.19 -1.50 4.83
C MET A 17 7.57 -0.90 4.59
N HIS A 18 8.18 -1.40 3.54
CA HIS A 18 9.39 -0.86 2.98
C HIS A 18 9.09 -0.16 1.65
N ILE A 19 9.24 1.15 1.63
CA ILE A 19 9.13 2.01 0.46
C ILE A 19 10.52 2.09 -0.18
N SER A 20 10.63 1.80 -1.48
CA SER A 20 11.90 1.98 -2.20
C SER A 20 12.33 3.44 -2.22
N ALA A 21 13.63 3.71 -2.41
CA ALA A 21 14.17 5.07 -2.43
C ALA A 21 13.49 5.98 -3.48
N SER A 22 13.04 5.40 -4.60
CA SER A 22 12.30 6.09 -5.66
C SER A 22 10.78 6.16 -5.42
N GLY A 23 10.27 5.49 -4.39
CA GLY A 23 8.83 5.32 -4.13
C GLY A 23 8.11 4.45 -5.18
N SER A 24 8.86 3.76 -6.04
CA SER A 24 8.31 2.93 -7.12
C SER A 24 7.74 1.62 -6.63
N THR A 25 8.19 1.11 -5.48
CA THR A 25 7.72 -0.15 -4.91
C THR A 25 7.47 -0.02 -3.42
N LEU A 26 6.40 -0.68 -2.96
CA LEU A 26 6.03 -0.82 -1.56
C LEU A 26 6.03 -2.32 -1.24
N THR A 27 6.79 -2.72 -0.24
CA THR A 27 6.92 -4.13 0.16
C THR A 27 6.40 -4.31 1.57
N PHE A 28 5.46 -5.24 1.73
CA PHE A 28 4.83 -5.57 3.00
C PHE A 28 5.22 -6.99 3.40
N ALA A 29 5.63 -7.17 4.66
CA ALA A 29 5.96 -8.47 5.21
C ALA A 29 4.74 -9.07 5.90
N SER A 30 4.15 -10.12 5.31
CA SER A 30 2.99 -10.88 5.80
C SER A 30 1.79 -10.03 6.22
N PRO A 31 1.19 -9.26 5.29
CA PRO A 31 0.17 -8.31 5.69
C PRO A 31 -1.24 -8.92 5.77
N ASP A 32 -1.81 -8.93 6.97
CA ASP A 32 -3.16 -9.44 7.30
C ASP A 32 -4.30 -8.72 6.57
N SER A 33 -4.15 -7.42 6.33
CA SER A 33 -5.19 -6.52 5.81
C SER A 33 -5.51 -6.74 4.33
N PHE A 34 -4.68 -7.50 3.62
CA PHE A 34 -4.92 -7.88 2.22
C PHE A 34 -5.64 -9.22 2.07
N GLY A 35 -6.07 -9.84 3.18
CA GLY A 35 -6.71 -11.16 3.16
C GLY A 35 -5.76 -12.28 2.75
N ARG A 36 -4.45 -12.09 2.99
CA ARG A 36 -3.40 -13.08 2.79
C ARG A 36 -2.70 -13.33 4.12
N SER A 37 -2.97 -14.49 4.71
CA SER A 37 -2.24 -14.95 5.89
C SER A 37 -0.87 -15.46 5.44
N GLY A 38 0.16 -14.62 5.57
CA GLY A 38 1.56 -14.95 5.30
C GLY A 38 2.05 -14.64 3.87
N GLY A 39 3.32 -14.22 3.78
CA GLY A 39 4.04 -14.00 2.53
C GLY A 39 4.41 -12.54 2.27
N ILE A 40 5.21 -12.28 1.23
CA ILE A 40 5.59 -10.91 0.86
C ILE A 40 4.58 -10.37 -0.15
N ALA A 41 4.00 -9.20 0.15
CA ALA A 41 3.18 -8.47 -0.82
C ALA A 41 3.99 -7.29 -1.38
N ILE A 42 4.23 -7.31 -2.68
CA ILE A 42 4.92 -6.24 -3.40
C ILE A 42 3.88 -5.48 -4.21
N PHE A 43 3.88 -4.16 -4.05
CA PHE A 43 3.07 -3.23 -4.79
C PHE A 43 3.97 -2.34 -5.63
N SER A 44 3.73 -2.33 -6.94
CA SER A 44 4.52 -1.58 -7.91
C SER A 44 3.71 -0.40 -8.43
N ARG A 45 4.34 0.78 -8.51
CA ARG A 45 3.70 2.02 -8.92
C ARG A 45 3.31 1.98 -10.39
N ILE A 46 2.14 2.50 -10.71
CA ILE A 46 1.64 2.68 -12.08
C ILE A 46 1.92 4.14 -12.47
N ASP A 47 3.04 4.39 -13.14
CA ASP A 47 3.43 5.75 -13.53
C ASP A 47 2.44 6.40 -14.53
N SER A 48 1.74 5.58 -15.34
CA SER A 48 0.73 6.05 -16.31
C SER A 48 -0.64 6.38 -15.72
N ALA A 49 -0.87 6.14 -14.43
CA ALA A 49 -2.15 6.37 -13.75
C ALA A 49 -2.06 7.49 -12.69
N ARG A 50 -1.08 8.39 -12.79
CA ARG A 50 -1.03 9.60 -11.96
C ARG A 50 -2.19 10.51 -12.34
N ASN A 51 -3.25 10.48 -11.56
CA ASN A 51 -4.39 11.37 -11.71
C ASN A 51 -4.38 12.34 -10.52
N GLY A 52 -3.81 13.53 -10.73
CA GLY A 52 -3.67 14.56 -9.69
C GLY A 52 -2.68 14.21 -8.58
N ASP A 53 -3.08 14.42 -7.33
CA ASP A 53 -2.27 14.28 -6.10
C ASP A 53 -2.18 12.83 -5.55
N CYS A 54 -2.64 11.82 -6.29
CA CYS A 54 -2.63 10.42 -5.84
C CYS A 54 -1.81 9.48 -6.74
N GLU A 55 -0.99 8.67 -6.11
CA GLU A 55 -0.21 7.59 -6.72
C GLU A 55 -0.99 6.28 -6.68
N HIS A 56 -0.93 5.51 -7.76
CA HIS A 56 -1.58 4.22 -7.87
C HIS A 56 -0.54 3.10 -7.93
N TYR A 57 -0.83 2.00 -7.28
CA TYR A 57 0.01 0.82 -7.19
C TYR A 57 -0.81 -0.42 -7.52
N TYR A 58 -0.19 -1.43 -8.13
CA TYR A 58 -0.79 -2.75 -8.32
C TYR A 58 -0.02 -3.80 -7.54
N SER A 59 -0.72 -4.82 -7.02
CA SER A 59 -0.07 -5.96 -6.39
C SER A 59 0.53 -6.87 -7.46
N GLU A 60 1.83 -7.18 -7.35
CA GLU A 60 2.49 -8.15 -8.22
C GLU A 60 2.00 -9.58 -7.97
N ALA A 61 1.65 -9.87 -6.71
CA ALA A 61 1.28 -11.21 -6.29
C ALA A 61 -0.24 -11.46 -6.37
N ALA A 62 -1.08 -10.41 -6.39
CA ALA A 62 -2.54 -10.52 -6.45
C ALA A 62 -3.10 -9.69 -7.61
N LEU A 63 -3.18 -10.32 -8.78
CA LEU A 63 -3.82 -9.75 -9.97
C LEU A 63 -5.22 -9.22 -9.59
N LYS A 64 -5.52 -7.96 -9.95
CA LYS A 64 -6.73 -7.18 -9.57
C LYS A 64 -6.76 -6.56 -8.16
N THR A 65 -5.68 -6.62 -7.38
CA THR A 65 -5.55 -5.80 -6.17
C THR A 65 -4.75 -4.54 -6.50
N ARG A 66 -5.30 -3.38 -6.15
CA ARG A 66 -4.70 -2.07 -6.37
C ARG A 66 -4.72 -1.27 -5.07
N MET A 67 -3.72 -0.43 -4.91
CA MET A 67 -3.62 0.50 -3.80
C MET A 67 -3.47 1.91 -4.35
N GLN A 68 -4.18 2.85 -3.77
CA GLN A 68 -4.09 4.26 -4.08
C GLN A 68 -3.57 4.98 -2.85
N ILE A 69 -2.55 5.82 -3.02
CA ILE A 69 -1.94 6.60 -1.96
C ILE A 69 -1.97 8.06 -2.39
N CYS A 70 -2.66 8.91 -1.66
CA CYS A 70 -2.72 10.34 -1.92
C CYS A 70 -1.65 11.11 -1.14
N LYS A 71 -1.26 12.28 -1.64
CA LYS A 71 -0.28 13.17 -0.99
C LYS A 71 -0.67 13.59 0.43
N SER A 72 -1.97 13.59 0.74
CA SER A 72 -2.53 13.78 2.08
C SER A 72 -2.13 12.67 3.08
N GLY A 73 -1.60 11.55 2.58
CA GLY A 73 -1.33 10.34 3.34
C GLY A 73 -2.51 9.37 3.36
N GLU A 74 -3.65 9.69 2.73
CA GLU A 74 -4.76 8.74 2.63
C GLU A 74 -4.39 7.55 1.75
N VAL A 75 -4.73 6.35 2.22
CA VAL A 75 -4.50 5.09 1.51
C VAL A 75 -5.81 4.37 1.30
N THR A 76 -6.08 3.95 0.07
CA THR A 76 -7.26 3.16 -0.29
C THR A 76 -6.81 1.85 -0.92
N LEU A 77 -7.30 0.74 -0.36
CA LEU A 77 -7.09 -0.61 -0.88
C LEU A 77 -8.31 -1.06 -1.68
N ILE A 78 -8.07 -1.43 -2.93
CA ILE A 78 -9.10 -1.79 -3.91
C ILE A 78 -8.83 -3.22 -4.38
N LYS A 79 -9.86 -4.07 -4.34
CA LYS A 79 -9.81 -5.44 -4.88
C LYS A 79 -10.98 -5.64 -5.82
N GLU A 80 -10.68 -6.06 -7.05
CA GLU A 80 -11.69 -6.28 -8.10
C GLU A 80 -12.61 -5.08 -8.34
N GLY A 81 -12.05 -3.86 -8.26
CA GLY A 81 -12.79 -2.61 -8.48
C GLY A 81 -13.63 -2.14 -7.29
N LYS A 82 -13.60 -2.85 -6.15
CA LYS A 82 -14.28 -2.44 -4.92
C LYS A 82 -13.27 -2.02 -3.86
N VAL A 83 -13.58 -0.96 -3.11
CA VAL A 83 -12.80 -0.57 -1.93
C VAL A 83 -13.01 -1.62 -0.84
N ILE A 84 -11.93 -2.25 -0.40
CA ILE A 84 -11.96 -3.27 0.65
C ILE A 84 -11.38 -2.77 1.98
N ASN A 85 -10.52 -1.76 1.94
CA ASN A 85 -9.98 -1.13 3.15
C ASN A 85 -9.52 0.29 2.85
N VAL A 86 -9.52 1.14 3.86
CA VAL A 86 -8.98 2.50 3.82
C VAL A 86 -8.07 2.70 5.02
N GLY A 87 -7.07 3.55 4.88
CA GLY A 87 -6.08 3.79 5.92
C GLY A 87 -5.34 5.10 5.69
N ALA A 88 -4.33 5.33 6.50
CA ALA A 88 -3.44 6.46 6.36
C ALA A 88 -1.99 6.00 6.47
N LEU A 89 -1.12 6.64 5.71
CA LEU A 89 0.32 6.52 5.85
C LEU A 89 0.75 7.06 7.21
N ALA A 90 1.16 6.16 8.08
CA ALA A 90 1.96 6.47 9.24
C ALA A 90 3.42 6.56 8.78
N ARG A 91 3.84 7.76 8.39
CA ARG A 91 5.24 8.02 8.02
C ARG A 91 6.08 7.99 9.29
N TRP A 92 7.08 7.11 9.37
CA TRP A 92 8.14 7.25 10.35
C TRP A 92 9.00 8.43 9.88
N VAL A 93 8.85 9.57 10.55
CA VAL A 93 9.82 10.67 10.42
C VAL A 93 11.07 10.17 11.15
N TYR A 94 12.11 9.80 10.41
CA TYR A 94 13.45 9.61 10.96
C TYR A 94 14.23 10.91 10.78
#